data_AF-A0A0C1ZXF9-F1
#
_entry.id   AF-A0A0C1ZXF9-F1
#
_cell.length_a   1.000
_cell.length_b   1.000
_cell.length_c   1.000
_cell.angle_alpha   90.00
_cell.angle_beta   90.00
_cell.angle_gamma   90.00
#
_symmetry.space_group_name_H-M   'P 1'
#
loop_
_entity.id
_entity.type
_entity.pdbx_description
1 polymer ?
#
loop_
_entity_poly.entity_id
_entity_poly.type
_entity_poly.pdbx_seq_one_letter_code
_entity_poly.pdbx_strand_id
1 'polypeptide(L)'
;MAWRSFISGTAMLCVVCLCPSLVDAAGPEEASEFSPFYEEMLLGFEDAAVDTGWIPANSPVQLRLFADAANTVMIDLPGTAYYDWETEELRFEGDPMAGFFEYDVGLEIVASVKVDVSLAQWESDLLGPYDWGIEASEMFTPYLLEGSPDRPVTLTEKSGAFDLVSIPLVPDIIILSGNLDIALFVDIEASLQCNRIEVLGADGEITSFTLEGQSQWVDPGAGPDDVVLPATAFCQLQTKPTLIMYPHLVVEVLFDEYDIAGIEIPIDLPVIDEEIALETMDLSYPYWEEPEDEPGDGDGDPAGDEGGDSGEDGGFDETGGETGTGGDPGASLGDEGCNCSAEDEPGRGLGWSALGLLALAGLRRRR
;
A
#
# COMPACT_ATOMS: atom_id res chain seq x y z
N MET A 1 54.54 -31.40 11.69
CA MET A 1 54.66 -32.55 12.62
C MET A 1 53.59 -32.39 13.69
N ALA A 2 52.75 -33.43 13.83
CA ALA A 2 51.86 -33.83 14.94
C ALA A 2 50.85 -32.81 15.53
N TRP A 3 49.52 -32.97 15.36
CA TRP A 3 48.59 -33.87 16.08
C TRP A 3 48.39 -33.54 17.58
N ARG A 4 47.15 -33.16 17.97
CA ARG A 4 46.19 -34.06 18.64
C ARG A 4 44.86 -33.37 18.98
N SER A 5 43.78 -34.00 18.51
CA SER A 5 42.39 -33.78 18.91
C SER A 5 42.10 -34.33 20.30
N PHE A 6 41.15 -33.73 21.01
CA PHE A 6 40.36 -34.39 22.05
C PHE A 6 38.90 -34.00 21.86
N ILE A 7 38.05 -35.00 21.58
CA ILE A 7 36.59 -34.91 21.52
C ILE A 7 36.10 -35.57 22.80
N SER A 8 35.42 -34.80 23.66
CA SER A 8 34.62 -35.35 24.76
C SER A 8 33.15 -35.25 24.37
N GLY A 9 32.54 -36.40 24.12
CA GLY A 9 31.10 -36.54 23.95
C GLY A 9 30.44 -36.65 25.32
N THR A 10 29.52 -35.74 25.61
CA THR A 10 28.64 -35.80 26.77
C THR A 10 27.24 -36.13 26.26
N ALA A 11 26.77 -37.35 26.51
CA ALA A 11 25.39 -37.75 26.24
C ALA A 11 24.49 -37.15 27.32
N MET A 12 23.68 -36.16 26.93
CA MET A 12 22.67 -35.55 27.79
C MET A 12 21.38 -36.36 27.66
N LEU A 13 21.00 -37.03 28.75
CA LEU A 13 19.76 -37.80 28.86
C LEU A 13 18.62 -36.80 29.12
N CYS A 14 17.85 -36.43 28.09
CA CYS A 14 16.63 -35.64 28.25
C CYS A 14 15.51 -36.54 28.79
N VAL A 15 15.17 -36.35 30.06
CA VAL A 15 13.92 -36.84 30.65
C VAL A 15 12.81 -35.88 30.21
N VAL A 16 11.91 -36.34 29.35
CA VAL A 16 10.71 -35.61 28.96
C VAL A 16 9.68 -35.78 30.09
N CYS A 17 9.53 -34.75 30.92
CA CYS A 17 8.40 -34.64 31.83
C CYS A 17 7.19 -34.17 31.03
N LEU A 18 6.26 -35.08 30.75
CA LEU A 18 4.91 -34.75 30.27
C LEU A 18 4.15 -34.15 31.45
N CYS A 19 4.16 -32.82 31.59
CA CYS A 19 3.13 -32.14 32.36
C CYS A 19 1.85 -32.17 31.52
N PRO A 20 0.68 -32.53 32.07
CA PRO A 20 -0.58 -32.25 31.41
C PRO A 20 -0.70 -30.73 31.29
N SER A 21 -0.68 -30.23 30.06
CA SER A 21 -1.17 -28.89 29.76
C SER A 21 -2.65 -28.89 30.12
N LEU A 22 -3.00 -28.18 31.20
CA LEU A 22 -4.35 -27.66 31.34
C LEU A 22 -4.58 -26.82 30.09
N VAL A 23 -5.49 -27.29 29.23
CA VAL A 23 -6.06 -26.47 28.17
C VAL A 23 -6.95 -25.48 28.93
N ASP A 24 -6.40 -24.31 29.26
CA ASP A 24 -7.25 -23.16 29.59
C ASP A 24 -8.11 -22.91 28.37
N ALA A 25 -9.42 -22.93 28.56
CA ALA A 25 -10.41 -22.56 27.55
C ALA A 25 -10.41 -21.04 27.39
N ALA A 26 -9.27 -20.46 27.00
CA ALA A 26 -9.23 -19.08 26.53
C ALA A 26 -10.06 -19.00 25.23
N GLY A 27 -10.90 -17.98 25.12
CA GLY A 27 -11.65 -17.71 23.89
C GLY A 27 -10.70 -17.51 22.71
N PRO A 28 -11.09 -17.87 21.47
CA PRO A 28 -10.25 -17.62 20.31
C PRO A 28 -10.18 -16.12 20.06
N GLU A 29 -8.97 -15.62 19.78
CA GLU A 29 -8.82 -14.35 19.08
C GLU A 29 -9.20 -14.58 17.62
N GLU A 30 -10.19 -13.84 17.13
CA GLU A 30 -10.63 -13.86 15.74
C GLU A 30 -10.13 -12.63 15.00
N ALA A 31 -9.95 -12.76 13.68
CA ALA A 31 -9.38 -11.71 12.85
C ALA A 31 -10.32 -11.35 11.70
N SER A 32 -10.48 -10.05 11.45
CA SER A 32 -11.16 -9.49 10.28
C SER A 32 -10.21 -8.56 9.54
N GLU A 33 -10.24 -8.58 8.21
CA GLU A 33 -9.52 -7.60 7.40
C GLU A 33 -10.07 -6.19 7.65
N PHE A 34 -9.17 -5.22 7.77
CA PHE A 34 -9.49 -3.79 7.81
C PHE A 34 -8.51 -3.03 6.91
N SER A 35 -8.92 -2.80 5.67
CA SER A 35 -8.12 -2.18 4.62
C SER A 35 -8.83 -0.95 4.03
N PRO A 36 -9.11 0.10 4.83
CA PRO A 36 -9.88 1.23 4.34
C PRO A 36 -9.11 1.99 3.27
N PHE A 37 -9.85 2.44 2.26
CA PHE A 37 -9.34 3.11 1.07
C PHE A 37 -9.86 4.54 0.98
N TYR A 38 -9.08 5.41 0.34
CA TYR A 38 -9.50 6.76 -0.05
C TYR A 38 -8.90 7.13 -1.38
N GLU A 39 -9.75 7.56 -2.31
CA GLU A 39 -9.35 8.13 -3.58
C GLU A 39 -10.18 9.40 -3.80
N GLU A 40 -9.50 10.51 -4.06
CA GLU A 40 -10.16 11.77 -4.39
C GLU A 40 -9.44 12.46 -5.55
N MET A 41 -10.20 12.76 -6.59
CA MET A 41 -9.80 13.69 -7.63
C MET A 41 -9.99 15.11 -7.08
N LEU A 42 -8.87 15.72 -6.67
CA LEU A 42 -8.86 17.07 -6.09
C LEU A 42 -9.13 18.15 -7.14
N LEU A 43 -8.73 17.86 -8.38
CA LEU A 43 -8.87 18.75 -9.51
C LEU A 43 -9.05 17.93 -10.79
N GLY A 44 -10.09 18.22 -11.56
CA GLY A 44 -10.25 17.68 -12.91
C GLY A 44 -9.60 18.59 -13.97
N PHE A 45 -9.24 18.00 -15.12
CA PHE A 45 -8.97 18.76 -16.33
C PHE A 45 -10.26 19.49 -16.71
N GLU A 46 -10.32 20.78 -16.41
CA GLU A 46 -11.38 21.79 -16.64
C GLU A 46 -11.42 22.79 -15.46
N ASP A 47 -10.85 22.44 -14.30
CA ASP A 47 -10.97 23.20 -13.06
C ASP A 47 -9.80 24.16 -12.79
N ALA A 48 -8.58 23.87 -13.28
CA ALA A 48 -7.42 24.77 -13.21
C ALA A 48 -6.81 25.08 -14.59
N ALA A 49 -7.64 25.66 -15.45
CA ALA A 49 -7.20 26.14 -16.74
C ALA A 49 -6.50 27.52 -16.61
N VAL A 50 -5.23 27.57 -16.98
CA VAL A 50 -4.46 28.81 -17.15
C VAL A 50 -4.35 29.15 -18.63
N ASP A 51 -4.81 30.35 -19.02
CA ASP A 51 -4.59 30.92 -20.34
C ASP A 51 -3.79 32.22 -20.18
N THR A 52 -2.56 32.22 -20.69
CA THR A 52 -1.68 33.40 -20.59
C THR A 52 -2.16 34.57 -21.44
N GLY A 53 -3.07 34.33 -22.38
CA GLY A 53 -3.28 35.20 -23.52
C GLY A 53 -1.99 35.35 -24.34
N TRP A 54 -1.95 36.37 -25.19
CA TRP A 54 -0.77 36.64 -26.03
C TRP A 54 0.30 37.43 -25.27
N ILE A 55 1.46 36.82 -25.05
CA ILE A 55 2.60 37.38 -24.32
C ILE A 55 3.85 37.46 -25.22
N PRO A 56 4.57 38.60 -25.24
CA PRO A 56 4.14 39.90 -24.75
C PRO A 56 2.98 40.47 -25.60
N ALA A 57 2.07 41.20 -24.96
CA ALA A 57 0.93 41.78 -25.66
C ALA A 57 1.39 42.86 -26.66
N ASN A 58 0.86 42.80 -27.89
CA ASN A 58 1.17 43.73 -28.99
C ASN A 58 2.65 43.71 -29.45
N SER A 59 3.37 42.62 -29.18
CA SER A 59 4.71 42.38 -29.72
C SER A 59 4.62 41.82 -31.15
N PRO A 60 5.62 42.06 -32.03
CA PRO A 60 5.69 41.44 -33.34
C PRO A 60 5.75 39.91 -33.30
N VAL A 61 6.27 39.33 -32.22
CA VAL A 61 6.21 37.90 -31.92
C VAL A 61 5.52 37.73 -30.56
N GLN A 62 4.54 36.84 -30.51
CA GLN A 62 3.73 36.58 -29.33
C GLN A 62 3.56 35.07 -29.15
N LEU A 63 3.61 34.61 -27.91
CA LEU A 63 3.30 33.25 -27.48
C LEU A 63 1.96 33.27 -26.73
N ARG A 64 1.16 32.22 -26.84
CA ARG A 64 0.03 31.95 -25.97
C ARG A 64 0.12 30.52 -25.50
N LEU A 65 0.00 30.34 -24.19
CA LEU A 65 -0.03 29.04 -23.55
C LEU A 65 -1.37 28.85 -22.89
N PHE A 66 -1.93 27.67 -23.10
CA PHE A 66 -3.04 27.15 -22.34
C PHE A 66 -2.55 25.91 -21.60
N ALA A 67 -2.84 25.82 -20.32
CA ALA A 67 -2.47 24.71 -19.47
C ALA A 67 -3.66 24.31 -18.62
N ASP A 68 -3.97 23.03 -18.55
CA ASP A 68 -5.03 22.48 -17.71
C ASP A 68 -4.42 21.39 -16.85
N ALA A 69 -4.69 21.41 -15.55
CA ALA A 69 -4.10 20.46 -14.61
C ALA A 69 -5.16 19.60 -13.96
N ALA A 70 -4.76 18.38 -13.62
CA ALA A 70 -5.56 17.48 -12.81
C ALA A 70 -4.71 16.92 -11.69
N ASN A 71 -5.35 16.55 -10.58
CA ASN A 71 -4.64 15.97 -9.46
C ASN A 71 -5.53 15.00 -8.68
N THR A 72 -4.93 13.89 -8.28
CA THR A 72 -5.57 12.82 -7.52
C THR A 72 -4.72 12.47 -6.30
N VAL A 73 -5.39 12.15 -5.20
CA VAL A 73 -4.79 11.55 -4.00
C VAL A 73 -5.37 10.17 -3.82
N MET A 74 -4.49 9.21 -3.52
CA MET A 74 -4.87 7.83 -3.20
C MET A 74 -4.18 7.37 -1.91
N ILE A 75 -4.95 6.72 -1.03
CA ILE A 75 -4.49 6.22 0.27
C ILE A 75 -5.06 4.82 0.49
N ASP A 76 -4.17 3.86 0.77
CA ASP A 76 -4.51 2.51 1.21
C ASP A 76 -3.96 2.25 2.61
N LEU A 77 -4.79 1.74 3.52
CA LEU A 77 -4.39 1.37 4.88
C LEU A 77 -4.66 -0.12 5.19
N PRO A 78 -4.03 -1.07 4.49
CA PRO A 78 -4.26 -2.49 4.72
C PRO A 78 -3.83 -2.96 6.12
N GLY A 79 -4.64 -3.82 6.72
CA GLY A 79 -4.29 -4.44 7.99
C GLY A 79 -5.38 -5.33 8.53
N THR A 80 -5.25 -5.66 9.81
CA THR A 80 -6.13 -6.60 10.48
C THR A 80 -6.69 -6.01 11.76
N ALA A 81 -7.96 -6.25 11.99
CA ALA A 81 -8.64 -6.02 13.26
C ALA A 81 -8.80 -7.38 13.97
N TYR A 82 -8.40 -7.44 15.23
CA TYR A 82 -8.45 -8.65 16.05
C TYR A 82 -9.43 -8.45 17.19
N TYR A 83 -10.36 -9.39 17.34
CA TYR A 83 -11.36 -9.39 18.39
C TYR A 83 -11.13 -10.59 19.31
N ASP A 84 -10.96 -10.33 20.60
CA ASP A 84 -10.81 -11.35 21.63
C ASP A 84 -12.17 -11.58 22.30
N TRP A 85 -12.74 -12.78 22.11
CA TRP A 85 -14.04 -13.16 22.66
C TRP A 85 -14.06 -13.33 24.18
N GLU A 86 -12.91 -13.55 24.83
CA GLU A 86 -12.82 -13.68 26.29
C GLU A 86 -12.84 -12.30 26.97
N THR A 87 -12.12 -11.35 26.40
CA THR A 87 -12.00 -9.99 26.94
C THR A 87 -12.99 -8.99 26.33
N GLU A 88 -13.64 -9.38 25.24
CA GLU A 88 -14.48 -8.53 24.38
C GLU A 88 -13.70 -7.29 23.89
N GLU A 89 -12.38 -7.41 23.77
CA GLU A 89 -11.51 -6.33 23.33
C GLU A 89 -11.20 -6.46 21.83
N LEU A 90 -11.31 -5.33 21.14
CA LEU A 90 -10.88 -5.16 19.77
C LEU A 90 -9.53 -4.45 19.73
N ARG A 91 -8.66 -4.80 18.79
CA ARG A 91 -7.41 -4.08 18.49
C ARG A 91 -7.15 -4.04 17.00
N PHE A 92 -6.40 -3.04 16.54
CA PHE A 92 -6.01 -2.89 15.14
C PHE A 92 -4.49 -2.98 15.00
N GLU A 93 -4.02 -3.71 14.00
CA GLU A 93 -2.61 -3.74 13.59
C GLU A 93 -2.48 -3.55 12.08
N GLY A 94 -1.69 -2.55 11.68
CA GLY A 94 -1.39 -2.30 10.27
C GLY A 94 -0.43 -3.35 9.71
N ASP A 95 -0.64 -3.75 8.45
CA ASP A 95 0.27 -4.68 7.78
C ASP A 95 1.64 -4.02 7.54
N PRO A 96 2.76 -4.61 8.01
CA PRO A 96 4.06 -3.96 7.91
C PRO A 96 4.43 -3.56 6.47
N MET A 97 4.72 -2.27 6.26
CA MET A 97 5.09 -1.70 4.95
C MET A 97 4.08 -1.94 3.81
N ALA A 98 2.81 -2.16 4.14
CA ALA A 98 1.77 -2.41 3.14
C ALA A 98 0.91 -1.16 2.82
N GLY A 99 1.01 -0.10 3.63
CA GLY A 99 0.35 1.17 3.39
C GLY A 99 0.88 1.88 2.16
N PHE A 100 -0.01 2.56 1.45
CA PHE A 100 0.32 3.28 0.22
C PHE A 100 -0.29 4.67 0.26
N PHE A 101 0.51 5.68 -0.04
CA PHE A 101 0.07 7.07 -0.16
C PHE A 101 0.64 7.62 -1.46
N GLU A 102 -0.25 8.01 -2.37
CA GLU A 102 0.10 8.51 -3.70
C GLU A 102 -0.55 9.87 -3.96
N TYR A 103 0.21 10.68 -4.70
CA TYR A 103 -0.19 11.99 -5.19
C TYR A 103 0.20 12.08 -6.67
N ASP A 104 -0.79 12.08 -7.55
CA ASP A 104 -0.62 12.14 -9.02
C ASP A 104 -1.01 13.53 -9.53
N VAL A 105 -0.11 14.18 -10.28
CA VAL A 105 -0.38 15.45 -10.97
C VAL A 105 -0.29 15.25 -12.47
N GLY A 106 -1.38 15.54 -13.17
CA GLY A 106 -1.46 15.61 -14.63
C GLY A 106 -1.51 17.04 -15.16
N LEU A 107 -0.99 17.26 -16.37
CA LEU A 107 -0.99 18.54 -17.08
C LEU A 107 -1.22 18.33 -18.58
N GLU A 108 -2.20 19.03 -19.15
CA GLU A 108 -2.40 19.18 -20.60
C GLU A 108 -1.93 20.57 -21.01
N ILE A 109 -1.02 20.65 -21.99
CA ILE A 109 -0.47 21.94 -22.47
C ILE A 109 -0.79 22.13 -23.95
N VAL A 110 -1.20 23.35 -24.32
CA VAL A 110 -1.34 23.81 -25.70
C VAL A 110 -0.54 25.11 -25.86
N ALA A 111 0.23 25.20 -26.94
CA ALA A 111 1.03 26.38 -27.25
C ALA A 111 0.76 26.88 -28.67
N SER A 112 0.47 28.17 -28.79
CA SER A 112 0.29 28.85 -30.08
C SER A 112 1.24 30.03 -30.17
N VAL A 113 1.78 30.26 -31.37
CA VAL A 113 2.62 31.42 -31.65
C VAL A 113 2.00 32.26 -32.74
N LYS A 114 2.10 33.57 -32.56
CA LYS A 114 1.65 34.58 -33.50
C LYS A 114 2.79 35.52 -33.83
N VAL A 115 2.93 35.79 -35.12
CA VAL A 115 3.91 36.70 -35.71
C VAL A 115 3.15 37.72 -36.54
N ASP A 116 3.35 38.99 -36.22
CA ASP A 116 2.73 40.14 -36.88
C ASP A 116 3.82 41.19 -37.17
N VAL A 117 4.47 41.03 -38.31
CA VAL A 117 5.47 41.97 -38.83
C VAL A 117 4.94 42.62 -40.11
N SER A 118 5.45 43.81 -40.45
CA SER A 118 4.93 44.62 -41.57
C SER A 118 4.90 43.91 -42.95
N LEU A 119 5.65 42.82 -43.12
CA LEU A 119 5.76 42.06 -44.35
C LEU A 119 5.18 40.63 -44.26
N ALA A 120 4.77 40.16 -43.09
CA ALA A 120 4.27 38.81 -42.87
C ALA A 120 3.39 38.73 -41.62
N GLN A 121 2.24 38.08 -41.75
CA GLN A 121 1.38 37.70 -40.64
C GLN A 121 1.24 36.18 -40.64
N TRP A 122 1.49 35.56 -39.49
CA TRP A 122 1.46 34.12 -39.32
C TRP A 122 1.00 33.78 -37.91
N GLU A 123 0.14 32.78 -37.78
CA GLU A 123 -0.31 32.24 -36.52
C GLU A 123 -0.34 30.72 -36.68
N SER A 124 0.20 30.00 -35.70
CA SER A 124 0.22 28.55 -35.71
C SER A 124 0.11 28.00 -34.30
N ASP A 125 -0.64 26.92 -34.19
CA ASP A 125 -0.53 26.02 -33.05
C ASP A 125 0.78 25.24 -33.22
N LEU A 126 1.68 25.38 -32.24
CA LEU A 126 2.99 24.72 -32.24
C LEU A 126 2.93 23.39 -31.50
N LEU A 127 2.17 23.40 -30.41
CA LEU A 127 1.94 22.26 -29.55
C LEU A 127 0.43 22.09 -29.46
N GLY A 128 -0.09 20.99 -30.01
CA GLY A 128 -1.41 20.50 -29.65
C GLY A 128 -1.40 19.96 -28.22
N PRO A 129 -2.54 19.48 -27.67
CA PRO A 129 -2.59 19.02 -26.29
C PRO A 129 -1.48 18.00 -26.03
N TYR A 130 -0.56 18.40 -25.17
CA TYR A 130 0.57 17.61 -24.72
C TYR A 130 0.30 17.18 -23.29
N ASP A 131 0.15 15.88 -23.10
CA ASP A 131 -0.15 15.28 -21.81
C ASP A 131 1.16 14.98 -21.07
N TRP A 132 1.26 15.45 -19.84
CA TRP A 132 2.33 15.13 -18.91
C TRP A 132 1.73 14.71 -17.57
N GLY A 133 2.44 13.83 -16.86
CA GLY A 133 2.06 13.42 -15.51
C GLY A 133 3.28 13.09 -14.66
N ILE A 134 3.14 13.27 -13.36
CA ILE A 134 4.09 12.80 -12.36
C ILE A 134 3.33 12.14 -11.22
N GLU A 135 3.85 10.98 -10.82
CA GLU A 135 3.37 10.22 -9.69
C GLU A 135 4.41 10.31 -8.58
N ALA A 136 3.98 10.75 -7.41
CA ALA A 136 4.76 10.67 -6.19
C ALA A 136 4.07 9.68 -5.26
N SER A 137 4.82 8.77 -4.66
CA SER A 137 4.25 7.71 -3.81
C SER A 137 5.18 7.37 -2.65
N GLU A 138 4.62 7.02 -1.51
CA GLU A 138 5.36 6.52 -0.34
C GLU A 138 4.68 5.28 0.23
N MET A 139 5.50 4.31 0.69
CA MET A 139 5.01 3.12 1.39
C MET A 139 5.27 3.24 2.89
N PHE A 140 4.34 2.80 3.72
CA PHE A 140 4.42 2.94 5.18
C PHE A 140 3.70 1.80 5.91
N THR A 141 3.87 1.72 7.22
CA THR A 141 3.06 0.82 8.07
C THR A 141 1.70 1.48 8.38
N PRO A 142 0.56 0.87 7.99
CA PRO A 142 -0.78 1.45 8.08
C PRO A 142 -1.25 1.94 9.44
N TYR A 143 -2.42 2.56 9.35
CA TYR A 143 -3.17 3.32 10.33
C TYR A 143 -2.50 4.56 10.88
N LEU A 144 -1.17 4.66 10.93
CA LEU A 144 -0.49 5.92 11.32
C LEU A 144 -1.06 6.54 12.61
N LEU A 145 -1.53 5.70 13.54
CA LEU A 145 -2.04 6.10 14.84
C LEU A 145 -0.87 6.44 15.77
N GLU A 146 -1.16 7.02 16.95
CA GLU A 146 -0.12 7.27 17.93
C GLU A 146 0.67 5.98 18.22
N GLY A 147 2.00 6.09 18.31
CA GLY A 147 2.87 4.91 18.47
C GLY A 147 3.40 4.31 17.17
N SER A 148 2.78 4.59 16.02
CA SER A 148 3.33 4.18 14.71
C SER A 148 4.66 4.90 14.43
N PRO A 149 5.72 4.18 13.99
CA PRO A 149 7.02 4.78 13.69
C PRO A 149 7.00 5.67 12.44
N ASP A 150 6.04 5.43 11.55
CA ASP A 150 5.91 6.11 10.26
C ASP A 150 4.96 7.32 10.35
N ARG A 151 4.53 7.72 11.56
CA ARG A 151 3.60 8.84 11.77
C ARG A 151 4.33 10.18 12.03
N PRO A 152 4.02 11.26 11.29
CA PRO A 152 3.27 11.27 10.03
C PRO A 152 4.10 10.69 8.89
N VAL A 153 3.44 10.07 7.90
CA VAL A 153 4.12 9.73 6.65
C VAL A 153 4.19 11.00 5.81
N THR A 154 5.35 11.26 5.26
CA THR A 154 5.59 12.44 4.43
C THR A 154 6.03 12.01 3.05
N LEU A 155 5.35 12.53 2.05
CA LEU A 155 5.66 12.36 0.64
C LEU A 155 6.27 13.67 0.15
N THR A 156 7.45 13.60 -0.45
CA THR A 156 8.13 14.77 -1.01
C THR A 156 8.74 14.41 -2.34
N GLU A 157 8.27 15.06 -3.40
CA GLU A 157 8.82 14.94 -4.75
C GLU A 157 9.22 16.33 -5.24
N LYS A 158 10.52 16.49 -5.53
CA LYS A 158 11.07 17.75 -6.03
C LYS A 158 11.79 17.48 -7.33
N SER A 159 11.18 17.88 -8.44
CA SER A 159 11.88 17.95 -9.71
C SER A 159 12.55 19.31 -9.84
N GLY A 160 13.83 19.33 -10.20
CA GLY A 160 14.43 20.54 -10.73
C GLY A 160 13.75 20.93 -12.04
N ALA A 161 13.94 22.17 -12.51
CA ALA A 161 13.44 22.56 -13.82
C ALA A 161 13.95 21.58 -14.90
N PHE A 162 13.04 20.87 -15.57
CA PHE A 162 13.37 19.92 -16.62
C PHE A 162 12.68 20.31 -17.92
N ASP A 163 13.39 20.12 -19.04
CA ASP A 163 12.85 20.39 -20.37
C ASP A 163 11.76 19.36 -20.67
N LEU A 164 10.52 19.84 -20.78
CA LEU A 164 9.37 19.01 -21.08
C LEU A 164 9.31 18.71 -22.58
N VAL A 165 9.40 19.77 -23.40
CA VAL A 165 9.27 19.68 -24.84
C VAL A 165 10.06 20.80 -25.52
N SER A 166 10.64 20.48 -26.68
CA SER A 166 11.40 21.39 -27.55
C SER A 166 10.87 21.27 -28.98
N ILE A 167 10.33 22.35 -29.52
CA ILE A 167 9.55 22.37 -30.77
C ILE A 167 10.20 23.32 -31.78
N PRO A 168 10.85 22.78 -32.82
CA PRO A 168 11.43 23.62 -33.85
C PRO A 168 10.33 24.31 -34.66
N LEU A 169 10.50 25.61 -34.89
CA LEU A 169 9.63 26.39 -35.78
C LEU A 169 10.10 26.19 -37.21
N VAL A 170 9.38 25.38 -37.96
CA VAL A 170 9.63 25.16 -39.39
C VAL A 170 8.40 25.60 -40.19
N PRO A 171 8.20 26.90 -40.41
CA PRO A 171 7.11 27.37 -41.26
C PRO A 171 7.35 26.97 -42.72
N ASP A 172 6.27 26.82 -43.47
CA ASP A 172 6.30 26.69 -44.94
C ASP A 172 6.83 27.95 -45.67
N ILE A 173 7.23 28.98 -44.92
CA ILE A 173 7.66 30.29 -45.43
C ILE A 173 9.14 30.51 -45.07
N ILE A 174 9.99 30.77 -46.07
CA ILE A 174 11.47 30.83 -46.01
C ILE A 174 12.04 31.90 -45.05
N ILE A 175 11.20 32.69 -44.38
CA ILE A 175 11.58 33.90 -43.64
C ILE A 175 11.45 33.79 -42.11
N LEU A 176 11.14 32.61 -41.58
CA LEU A 176 11.03 32.38 -40.13
C LEU A 176 11.66 31.05 -39.72
N SER A 177 12.41 31.07 -38.61
CA SER A 177 13.00 29.90 -37.96
C SER A 177 13.12 30.12 -36.47
N GLY A 178 13.18 29.05 -35.67
CA GLY A 178 13.31 29.19 -34.23
C GLY A 178 13.01 27.91 -33.45
N ASN A 179 12.87 28.04 -32.14
CA ASN A 179 12.53 26.96 -31.23
C ASN A 179 11.63 27.45 -30.09
N LEU A 180 10.68 26.62 -29.68
CA LEU A 180 9.95 26.77 -28.42
C LEU A 180 10.39 25.66 -27.47
N ASP A 181 11.00 26.03 -26.36
CA ASP A 181 11.32 25.15 -25.24
C ASP A 181 10.34 25.44 -24.10
N ILE A 182 9.78 24.40 -23.50
CA ILE A 182 8.96 24.50 -22.30
C ILE A 182 9.61 23.65 -21.22
N ALA A 183 9.98 24.27 -20.11
CA ALA A 183 10.44 23.56 -18.92
C ALA A 183 9.39 23.60 -17.81
N LEU A 184 9.36 22.56 -16.98
CA LEU A 184 8.49 22.47 -15.81
C LEU A 184 9.32 22.35 -14.53
N PHE A 185 8.83 22.98 -13.47
CA PHE A 185 9.29 22.78 -12.11
C PHE A 185 8.12 22.28 -11.27
N VAL A 186 8.36 21.21 -10.51
CA VAL A 186 7.33 20.55 -9.69
C VAL A 186 7.90 20.32 -8.31
N ASP A 187 7.17 20.76 -7.29
CA ASP A 187 7.47 20.54 -5.88
C ASP A 187 6.18 20.07 -5.19
N ILE A 188 6.12 18.80 -4.83
CA ILE A 188 5.00 18.19 -4.12
C ILE A 188 5.47 17.92 -2.70
N GLU A 189 4.80 18.55 -1.73
CA GLU A 189 4.92 18.22 -0.32
C GLU A 189 3.55 17.76 0.19
N ALA A 190 3.48 16.52 0.67
CA ALA A 190 2.26 15.99 1.26
C ALA A 190 2.55 15.21 2.55
N SER A 191 1.58 15.18 3.46
CA SER A 191 1.69 14.49 4.74
C SER A 191 0.35 13.86 5.10
N LEU A 192 0.43 12.65 5.63
CA LEU A 192 -0.72 11.91 6.14
C LEU A 192 -0.42 11.41 7.56
N GLN A 193 -1.40 11.52 8.44
CA GLN A 193 -1.40 10.88 9.75
C GLN A 193 -2.83 10.55 10.13
N CYS A 194 -3.07 9.44 10.82
CA CYS A 194 -4.40 9.20 11.35
C CYS A 194 -4.51 9.61 12.80
N ASN A 195 -5.71 10.08 13.13
CA ASN A 195 -6.06 10.57 14.45
C ASN A 195 -6.75 9.47 15.24
N ARG A 196 -7.62 8.71 14.58
CA ARG A 196 -8.40 7.64 15.20
C ARG A 196 -8.98 6.65 14.19
N ILE A 197 -9.30 5.46 14.67
CA ILE A 197 -10.28 4.56 14.08
C ILE A 197 -11.52 4.57 14.98
N GLU A 198 -12.71 4.73 14.42
CA GLU A 198 -13.97 4.65 15.16
C GLU A 198 -14.69 3.36 14.77
N VAL A 199 -15.20 2.64 15.77
CA VAL A 199 -15.97 1.41 15.61
C VAL A 199 -17.33 1.58 16.26
N LEU A 200 -18.40 1.28 15.53
CA LEU A 200 -19.76 1.28 16.05
C LEU A 200 -20.08 -0.10 16.65
N GLY A 201 -20.19 -0.15 17.99
CA GLY A 201 -20.60 -1.33 18.73
C GLY A 201 -22.05 -1.74 18.44
N ALA A 202 -22.40 -2.98 18.80
CA ALA A 202 -23.78 -3.47 18.62
C ALA A 202 -24.81 -2.75 19.53
N ASP A 203 -24.34 -2.13 20.61
CA ASP A 203 -25.10 -1.23 21.49
C ASP A 203 -25.39 0.15 20.86
N GLY A 204 -24.73 0.47 19.74
CA GLY A 204 -24.79 1.75 19.07
C GLY A 204 -23.85 2.82 19.66
N GLU A 205 -22.94 2.44 20.56
CA GLU A 205 -21.88 3.32 21.05
C GLU A 205 -20.66 3.29 20.12
N ILE A 206 -19.91 4.40 20.08
CA ILE A 206 -18.70 4.53 19.28
C ILE A 206 -17.49 4.36 20.18
N THR A 207 -16.66 3.35 19.90
CA THR A 207 -15.35 3.16 20.51
C THR A 207 -14.28 3.75 19.59
N SER A 208 -13.33 4.51 20.15
CA SER A 208 -12.32 5.24 19.37
C SER A 208 -10.89 4.80 19.73
N PHE A 209 -10.16 4.30 18.75
CA PHE A 209 -8.79 3.81 18.84
C PHE A 209 -7.83 4.89 18.37
N THR A 210 -6.97 5.39 19.26
CA THR A 210 -6.03 6.49 18.94
C THR A 210 -4.57 6.08 18.96
N LEU A 211 -4.27 4.89 19.50
CA LEU A 211 -2.93 4.32 19.64
C LEU A 211 -2.85 2.99 18.89
N GLU A 212 -1.76 2.77 18.17
CA GLU A 212 -1.49 1.53 17.45
C GLU A 212 -1.44 0.32 18.39
N GLY A 213 -2.10 -0.78 18.03
CA GLY A 213 -2.17 -2.00 18.84
C GLY A 213 -2.91 -1.85 20.16
N GLN A 214 -3.63 -0.74 20.38
CA GLN A 214 -4.44 -0.56 21.58
C GLN A 214 -5.64 -1.49 21.56
N SER A 215 -5.81 -2.27 22.63
CA SER A 215 -7.03 -3.02 22.90
C SER A 215 -8.07 -2.14 23.60
N GLN A 216 -9.32 -2.19 23.14
CA GLN A 216 -10.46 -1.56 23.82
C GLN A 216 -11.70 -2.45 23.74
N TRP A 217 -12.48 -2.43 24.81
CA TRP A 217 -13.76 -3.12 24.87
C TRP A 217 -14.74 -2.61 23.81
N VAL A 218 -15.42 -3.53 23.11
CA VAL A 218 -16.50 -3.24 22.15
C VAL A 218 -17.60 -4.29 22.33
N ASP A 219 -18.84 -3.83 22.55
CA ASP A 219 -19.99 -4.71 22.71
C ASP A 219 -20.22 -5.55 21.44
N PRO A 220 -20.10 -6.90 21.51
CA PRO A 220 -20.40 -7.78 20.37
C PRO A 220 -21.90 -7.86 20.09
N GLY A 221 -22.75 -7.47 21.05
CA GLY A 221 -24.20 -7.61 20.97
C GLY A 221 -24.70 -8.90 21.57
N ALA A 222 -26.03 -9.09 21.52
CA ALA A 222 -26.69 -10.21 22.16
C ALA A 222 -27.00 -11.34 21.18
N GLY A 223 -26.65 -12.57 21.56
CA GLY A 223 -27.09 -13.79 20.91
C GLY A 223 -26.00 -14.48 20.09
N PRO A 224 -26.33 -15.63 19.46
CA PRO A 224 -25.37 -16.49 18.79
C PRO A 224 -25.12 -16.10 17.32
N ASP A 225 -25.35 -14.83 16.97
CA ASP A 225 -25.21 -14.36 15.60
C ASP A 225 -23.79 -13.79 15.39
N ASP A 226 -23.27 -13.91 14.17
CA ASP A 226 -21.98 -13.30 13.79
C ASP A 226 -22.01 -11.80 14.06
N VAL A 227 -20.89 -11.30 14.59
CA VAL A 227 -20.74 -9.91 14.99
C VAL A 227 -20.26 -9.11 13.79
N VAL A 228 -20.98 -8.03 13.47
CA VAL A 228 -20.63 -7.11 12.39
C VAL A 228 -20.47 -5.71 12.97
N LEU A 229 -19.24 -5.19 12.93
CA LEU A 229 -18.88 -3.90 13.53
C LEU A 229 -18.38 -2.95 12.43
N PRO A 230 -19.15 -1.91 12.07
CA PRO A 230 -18.70 -0.89 11.14
C PRO A 230 -17.52 -0.10 11.73
N ALA A 231 -16.43 0.01 10.99
CA ALA A 231 -15.21 0.70 11.38
C ALA A 231 -14.80 1.74 10.34
N THR A 232 -14.35 2.93 10.77
CA THR A 232 -13.91 4.03 9.90
C THR A 232 -12.62 4.64 10.42
N ALA A 233 -11.62 4.81 9.55
CA ALA A 233 -10.38 5.51 9.86
C ALA A 233 -10.52 7.01 9.54
N PHE A 234 -10.02 7.87 10.44
CA PHE A 234 -10.00 9.33 10.27
C PHE A 234 -8.57 9.84 10.27
N CYS A 235 -8.18 10.50 9.18
CA CYS A 235 -6.82 10.95 8.98
C CYS A 235 -6.74 12.43 8.62
N GLN A 236 -5.69 13.11 9.10
CA GLN A 236 -5.34 14.45 8.66
C GLN A 236 -4.50 14.35 7.40
N LEU A 237 -5.02 14.91 6.30
CA LEU A 237 -4.32 15.03 5.03
C LEU A 237 -3.86 16.47 4.85
N GLN A 238 -2.59 16.65 4.52
CA GLN A 238 -2.01 17.94 4.15
C GLN A 238 -1.29 17.83 2.81
N THR A 239 -1.58 18.73 1.87
CA THR A 239 -0.93 18.77 0.55
C THR A 239 -0.56 20.21 0.20
N LYS A 240 0.64 20.42 -0.35
CA LYS A 240 1.17 21.72 -0.79
C LYS A 240 1.89 21.59 -2.13
N PRO A 241 1.16 21.26 -3.21
CA PRO A 241 1.75 21.17 -4.54
C PRO A 241 2.16 22.56 -5.07
N THR A 242 3.26 22.61 -5.81
CA THR A 242 3.70 23.76 -6.59
C THR A 242 4.08 23.30 -7.98
N LEU A 243 3.49 23.91 -9.00
CA LEU A 243 3.78 23.65 -10.40
C LEU A 243 4.03 24.97 -11.11
N ILE A 244 5.19 25.09 -11.76
CA ILE A 244 5.59 26.30 -12.49
C ILE A 244 6.09 25.93 -13.88
N MET A 245 5.58 26.61 -14.89
CA MET A 245 6.00 26.47 -16.28
C MET A 245 6.90 27.63 -16.71
N TYR A 246 7.99 27.28 -17.40
CA TYR A 246 9.00 28.20 -17.91
C TYR A 246 9.11 28.07 -19.43
N PRO A 247 8.31 28.83 -20.19
CA PRO A 247 8.46 28.87 -21.64
C PRO A 247 9.65 29.73 -22.06
N HIS A 248 10.31 29.28 -23.13
CA HIS A 248 11.39 29.97 -23.80
C HIS A 248 11.22 29.84 -25.31
N LEU A 249 10.94 30.96 -25.98
CA LEU A 249 10.69 31.02 -27.41
C LEU A 249 11.70 31.93 -28.07
N VAL A 250 12.52 31.36 -28.95
CA VAL A 250 13.46 32.10 -29.79
C VAL A 250 13.00 32.00 -31.24
N VAL A 251 12.78 33.15 -31.89
CA VAL A 251 12.33 33.24 -33.28
C VAL A 251 13.15 34.26 -34.04
N GLU A 252 13.71 33.87 -35.18
CA GLU A 252 14.28 34.77 -36.16
C GLU A 252 13.24 35.06 -37.25
N VAL A 253 12.94 36.34 -37.49
CA VAL A 253 12.02 36.81 -38.54
C VAL A 253 12.72 37.88 -39.36
N LEU A 254 12.91 37.63 -40.66
CA LEU A 254 13.54 38.60 -41.58
C LEU A 254 14.88 39.19 -41.07
N PHE A 255 15.75 38.33 -40.51
CA PHE A 255 17.05 38.66 -39.92
C PHE A 255 17.02 39.38 -38.56
N ASP A 256 15.83 39.62 -37.99
CA ASP A 256 15.67 40.12 -36.63
C ASP A 256 15.37 38.95 -35.67
N GLU A 257 16.08 38.88 -34.56
CA GLU A 257 15.88 37.88 -33.51
C GLU A 257 14.93 38.40 -32.43
N TYR A 258 13.96 37.57 -32.07
CA TYR A 258 13.00 37.78 -31.01
C TYR A 258 13.17 36.67 -29.97
N ASP A 259 13.38 37.08 -28.73
CA ASP A 259 13.58 36.18 -27.59
C ASP A 259 12.52 36.48 -26.52
N ILE A 260 11.69 35.48 -26.24
CA ILE A 260 10.69 35.47 -25.19
C ILE A 260 11.15 34.45 -24.15
N ALA A 261 11.77 34.92 -23.09
CA ALA A 261 12.32 34.12 -22.00
C ALA A 261 11.99 34.72 -20.62
N GLY A 262 12.27 33.94 -19.57
CA GLY A 262 12.19 34.41 -18.18
C GLY A 262 10.76 34.69 -17.70
N ILE A 263 9.79 34.04 -18.32
CA ILE A 263 8.39 34.08 -17.90
C ILE A 263 8.15 32.88 -17.00
N GLU A 264 7.55 33.12 -15.84
CA GLU A 264 7.13 32.08 -14.91
C GLU A 264 5.60 32.04 -14.91
N ILE A 265 5.03 30.89 -15.23
CA ILE A 265 3.58 30.70 -15.26
C ILE A 265 3.24 29.71 -14.14
N PRO A 266 2.77 30.19 -12.97
CA PRO A 266 2.32 29.31 -11.92
C PRO A 266 1.02 28.62 -12.37
N ILE A 267 0.92 27.33 -12.10
CA ILE A 267 -0.30 26.55 -12.24
C ILE A 267 -0.81 26.28 -10.83
N ASP A 268 -1.97 26.85 -10.51
CA ASP A 268 -2.56 26.75 -9.18
C ASP A 268 -3.16 25.36 -8.99
N LEU A 269 -2.56 24.57 -8.09
CA LEU A 269 -3.06 23.26 -7.68
C LEU A 269 -3.71 23.37 -6.29
N PRO A 270 -4.73 22.55 -5.98
CA PRO A 270 -5.43 22.62 -4.70
C PRO A 270 -4.50 22.26 -3.53
N VAL A 271 -4.62 23.03 -2.46
CA VAL A 271 -3.93 22.81 -1.17
C VAL A 271 -4.95 22.24 -0.19
N ILE A 272 -4.66 21.09 0.40
CA ILE A 272 -5.51 20.45 1.40
C ILE A 272 -4.87 20.58 2.79
N ASP A 273 -5.71 20.85 3.78
CA ASP A 273 -5.37 20.77 5.21
C ASP A 273 -6.65 20.48 6.00
N GLU A 274 -7.10 19.23 5.96
CA GLU A 274 -8.34 18.82 6.62
C GLU A 274 -8.31 17.36 7.12
N GLU A 275 -9.30 17.02 7.94
CA GLU A 275 -9.53 15.64 8.36
C GLU A 275 -10.44 14.96 7.33
N ILE A 276 -9.96 13.86 6.78
CA ILE A 276 -10.68 12.98 5.87
C ILE A 276 -11.15 11.73 6.62
N ALA A 277 -12.31 11.22 6.25
CA ALA A 277 -12.79 9.91 6.66
C ALA A 277 -12.58 8.95 5.48
N LEU A 278 -11.88 7.85 5.72
CA LEU A 278 -11.72 6.80 4.72
C LEU A 278 -13.01 5.97 4.62
N GLU A 279 -13.06 5.02 3.69
CA GLU A 279 -14.18 4.10 3.56
C GLU A 279 -14.51 3.38 4.88
N THR A 280 -15.81 3.32 5.22
CA THR A 280 -16.31 2.51 6.33
C THR A 280 -16.33 1.05 5.92
N MET A 281 -15.70 0.18 6.71
CA MET A 281 -15.68 -1.26 6.48
C MET A 281 -16.42 -2.02 7.57
N ASP A 282 -17.10 -3.09 7.20
CA ASP A 282 -17.77 -3.99 8.15
C ASP A 282 -16.77 -5.06 8.61
N LEU A 283 -16.40 -5.03 9.89
CA LEU A 283 -15.59 -6.07 10.51
C LEU A 283 -16.50 -7.24 10.89
N SER A 284 -16.19 -8.45 10.43
CA SER A 284 -17.04 -9.63 10.67
C SER A 284 -16.31 -10.67 11.49
N TYR A 285 -16.89 -11.04 12.62
CA TYR A 285 -16.35 -12.06 13.52
C TYR A 285 -17.37 -13.19 13.72
N PRO A 286 -16.98 -14.45 13.47
CA PRO A 286 -17.86 -15.58 13.70
C PRO A 286 -18.15 -15.71 15.20
N TYR A 287 -19.41 -15.93 15.57
CA TYR A 287 -19.79 -16.08 16.97
C TYR A 287 -19.02 -17.22 17.66
N TRP A 288 -18.50 -16.96 18.86
CA TRP A 288 -17.90 -17.97 19.72
C TRP A 288 -18.78 -18.23 20.95
N GLU A 289 -19.10 -19.50 21.20
CA GLU A 289 -19.78 -19.95 22.40
C GLU A 289 -18.75 -20.49 23.39
N GLU A 290 -18.76 -19.97 24.61
CA GLU A 290 -17.94 -20.48 25.70
C GLU A 290 -18.32 -21.96 25.94
N PRO A 291 -17.35 -22.89 25.94
CA PRO A 291 -17.64 -24.29 26.21
C PRO A 291 -18.23 -24.44 27.61
N GLU A 292 -19.39 -25.08 27.72
CA GLU A 292 -20.00 -25.37 29.02
C GLU A 292 -19.02 -26.16 29.90
N ASP A 293 -18.77 -25.68 31.13
CA ASP A 293 -18.08 -26.46 32.14
C ASP A 293 -18.78 -27.81 32.29
N GLU A 294 -18.14 -28.91 31.86
CA GLU A 294 -18.68 -30.24 32.10
C GLU A 294 -18.93 -30.35 33.61
N PRO A 295 -20.15 -30.68 34.06
CA PRO A 295 -20.43 -30.83 35.47
C PRO A 295 -19.54 -31.95 35.98
N GLY A 296 -18.45 -31.58 36.65
CA GLY A 296 -17.46 -32.53 37.12
C GLY A 296 -18.16 -33.65 37.86
N ASP A 297 -17.89 -34.89 37.44
CA ASP A 297 -18.45 -36.13 37.99
C ASP A 297 -18.27 -36.15 39.51
N GLY A 298 -19.22 -35.53 40.19
CA GLY A 298 -19.34 -35.48 41.64
C GLY A 298 -20.00 -36.75 42.12
N ASP A 299 -19.41 -37.91 41.79
CA ASP A 299 -19.83 -39.22 42.29
C ASP A 299 -18.60 -40.01 42.75
N GLY A 300 -18.26 -39.80 44.01
CA GLY A 300 -17.23 -40.54 44.72
C GLY A 300 -17.45 -40.49 46.24
N ASP A 301 -18.68 -40.75 46.69
CA ASP A 301 -19.03 -41.02 48.08
C ASP A 301 -18.13 -42.16 48.63
N PRO A 302 -17.28 -41.96 49.65
CA PRO A 302 -16.58 -43.06 50.31
C PRO A 302 -17.45 -43.61 51.43
N ALA A 303 -18.52 -44.32 51.06
CA ALA A 303 -19.19 -45.25 51.98
C ALA A 303 -18.45 -46.59 51.92
N GLY A 304 -17.89 -46.99 53.06
CA GLY A 304 -16.85 -48.02 53.13
C GLY A 304 -17.29 -49.47 52.94
N ASP A 305 -16.28 -50.33 52.89
CA ASP A 305 -16.39 -51.70 53.38
C ASP A 305 -15.02 -52.20 53.89
N GLU A 306 -15.09 -53.06 54.89
CA GLU A 306 -14.02 -53.59 55.72
C GLU A 306 -13.36 -54.84 55.10
N GLY A 307 -12.09 -55.08 55.48
CA GLY A 307 -11.43 -56.40 55.43
C GLY A 307 -10.75 -56.73 54.10
N GLY A 308 -9.59 -57.38 54.04
CA GLY A 308 -8.76 -58.01 55.05
C GLY A 308 -7.74 -58.91 54.34
N ASP A 309 -6.52 -58.90 54.86
CA ASP A 309 -5.52 -59.99 54.90
C ASP A 309 -4.72 -60.42 53.65
N SER A 310 -3.40 -60.53 53.90
CA SER A 310 -2.36 -61.42 53.33
C SER A 310 -2.23 -61.56 51.80
N GLY A 311 -1.06 -61.55 51.16
CA GLY A 311 0.31 -61.81 51.58
C GLY A 311 1.08 -62.28 50.32
N GLU A 312 2.35 -61.90 50.28
CA GLU A 312 3.52 -62.42 49.54
C GLU A 312 3.44 -63.40 48.33
N ASP A 313 4.47 -63.19 47.49
CA ASP A 313 5.18 -64.11 46.58
C ASP A 313 4.69 -64.30 45.14
N GLY A 314 5.38 -63.61 44.23
CA GLY A 314 6.47 -64.20 43.44
C GLY A 314 6.13 -65.28 42.42
N GLY A 315 6.43 -65.02 41.14
CA GLY A 315 6.52 -66.07 40.13
C GLY A 315 6.58 -65.59 38.68
N PHE A 316 7.79 -65.61 38.11
CA PHE A 316 8.05 -65.73 36.66
C PHE A 316 7.26 -66.89 36.04
N ASP A 317 6.79 -66.78 34.80
CA ASP A 317 7.32 -67.56 33.67
C ASP A 317 6.79 -67.10 32.31
N GLU A 318 7.62 -67.33 31.29
CA GLU A 318 7.45 -67.09 29.86
C GLU A 318 6.44 -68.05 29.21
N THR A 319 5.90 -67.62 28.05
CA THR A 319 5.48 -68.37 26.84
C THR A 319 4.36 -67.54 26.18
N GLY A 320 4.40 -67.13 24.92
CA GLY A 320 4.74 -67.82 23.69
C GLY A 320 3.54 -67.65 22.75
N GLY A 321 3.71 -67.01 21.59
CA GLY A 321 2.58 -66.76 20.69
C GLY A 321 2.96 -65.98 19.43
N GLU A 322 3.58 -66.67 18.48
CA GLU A 322 3.74 -66.22 17.10
C GLU A 322 2.39 -66.23 16.36
N THR A 323 2.19 -65.31 15.40
CA THR A 323 1.80 -65.59 13.99
C THR A 323 1.30 -64.31 13.32
N GLY A 324 1.77 -64.04 12.09
CA GLY A 324 1.18 -62.99 11.25
C GLY A 324 2.08 -62.37 10.19
N THR A 325 2.85 -63.18 9.46
CA THR A 325 3.54 -62.78 8.23
C THR A 325 2.57 -62.70 7.04
N GLY A 326 2.63 -61.60 6.30
CA GLY A 326 2.03 -61.43 4.99
C GLY A 326 2.79 -60.36 4.22
N GLY A 327 3.90 -60.75 3.58
CA GLY A 327 4.57 -59.96 2.55
C GLY A 327 3.99 -60.29 1.17
N ASP A 328 4.12 -59.37 0.22
CA ASP A 328 5.02 -59.52 -0.94
C ASP A 328 5.07 -58.21 -1.77
N PRO A 329 5.97 -58.07 -2.77
CA PRO A 329 6.73 -56.85 -2.99
C PRO A 329 6.54 -56.34 -4.43
N GLY A 330 7.26 -55.28 -4.80
CA GLY A 330 7.27 -54.83 -6.18
C GLY A 330 8.34 -53.78 -6.44
N ALA A 331 9.59 -54.21 -6.49
CA ALA A 331 10.74 -53.42 -6.89
C ALA A 331 10.73 -53.09 -8.40
N SER A 332 11.18 -51.89 -8.74
CA SER A 332 11.95 -51.57 -9.95
C SER A 332 12.68 -50.24 -9.64
N LEU A 333 13.97 -50.22 -9.30
CA LEU A 333 15.18 -50.38 -10.14
C LEU A 333 15.22 -49.47 -11.37
N GLY A 334 16.31 -48.70 -11.46
CA GLY A 334 16.70 -47.80 -12.55
C GLY A 334 17.22 -46.47 -11.98
N ASP A 335 18.38 -46.41 -11.33
CA ASP A 335 19.75 -46.43 -11.91
C ASP A 335 20.17 -45.06 -12.49
N GLU A 336 21.47 -44.79 -12.36
CA GLU A 336 22.26 -43.63 -12.83
C GLU A 336 22.15 -42.35 -11.95
N GLY A 337 23.22 -41.74 -11.44
CA GLY A 337 24.65 -41.89 -11.71
C GLY A 337 25.33 -40.52 -11.75
N CYS A 338 26.19 -40.26 -10.77
CA CYS A 338 27.41 -39.43 -10.82
C CYS A 338 27.42 -37.97 -11.33
N ASN A 339 27.73 -37.06 -10.39
CA ASN A 339 29.03 -36.37 -10.25
C ASN A 339 29.32 -35.02 -10.95
N CYS A 340 29.84 -34.11 -10.11
CA CYS A 340 30.87 -33.06 -10.33
C CYS A 340 30.58 -31.79 -11.14
N SER A 341 30.81 -30.64 -10.48
CA SER A 341 31.61 -29.44 -10.89
C SER A 341 31.30 -28.76 -12.23
N ALA A 342 31.41 -27.45 -12.45
CA ALA A 342 31.66 -26.23 -11.69
C ALA A 342 31.42 -25.06 -12.69
N GLU A 343 31.51 -23.82 -12.19
CA GLU A 343 31.86 -22.58 -12.92
C GLU A 343 30.80 -21.86 -13.78
N ASP A 344 30.44 -20.68 -13.26
CA ASP A 344 30.49 -19.33 -13.86
C ASP A 344 29.61 -18.90 -15.06
N GLU A 345 28.96 -17.75 -14.78
CA GLU A 345 28.63 -16.60 -15.63
C GLU A 345 27.27 -16.50 -16.35
N PRO A 346 26.81 -15.24 -16.62
CA PRO A 346 25.47 -14.78 -16.28
C PRO A 346 24.50 -14.79 -17.46
N GLY A 347 23.23 -15.01 -17.16
CA GLY A 347 22.17 -15.06 -18.17
C GLY A 347 20.85 -14.49 -17.66
N ARG A 348 20.46 -13.37 -18.27
CA ARG A 348 19.13 -12.76 -18.28
C ARG A 348 17.98 -13.76 -18.16
N GLY A 349 16.99 -13.43 -17.32
CA GLY A 349 15.68 -14.07 -17.30
C GLY A 349 14.63 -13.20 -16.61
N LEU A 350 14.18 -12.15 -17.32
CA LEU A 350 12.95 -11.43 -17.02
C LEU A 350 11.76 -12.40 -17.09
N GLY A 351 10.96 -12.44 -16.03
CA GLY A 351 9.98 -13.50 -15.80
C GLY A 351 8.77 -13.08 -14.97
N TRP A 352 7.87 -12.30 -15.58
CA TRP A 352 6.41 -12.37 -15.39
C TRP A 352 5.80 -11.87 -14.06
N SER A 353 5.47 -10.57 -14.04
CA SER A 353 4.34 -10.03 -13.26
C SER A 353 3.93 -8.67 -13.86
N ALA A 354 3.20 -8.72 -14.98
CA ALA A 354 2.59 -7.55 -15.60
C ALA A 354 1.31 -7.99 -16.34
N LEU A 355 0.23 -8.21 -15.58
CA LEU A 355 -1.12 -8.34 -16.11
C LEU A 355 -2.10 -7.81 -15.07
N GLY A 356 -2.43 -6.53 -15.17
CA GLY A 356 -3.50 -5.91 -14.43
C GLY A 356 -3.22 -4.44 -14.16
N LEU A 357 -3.30 -3.59 -15.20
CA LEU A 357 -3.49 -2.12 -15.13
C LEU A 357 -3.57 -1.56 -16.58
N LEU A 358 -4.58 -2.02 -17.33
CA LEU A 358 -4.91 -1.47 -18.66
C LEU A 358 -6.44 -1.42 -18.81
N ALA A 359 -7.10 -0.60 -17.99
CA ALA A 359 -8.55 -0.41 -18.09
C ALA A 359 -9.07 1.03 -17.94
N LEU A 360 -8.22 2.07 -17.84
CA LEU A 360 -8.70 3.45 -17.63
C LEU A 360 -8.40 4.47 -18.73
N ALA A 361 -7.77 4.09 -19.85
CA ALA A 361 -7.58 5.00 -21.00
C ALA A 361 -8.75 4.98 -22.02
N GLY A 362 -9.98 4.86 -21.56
CA GLY A 362 -11.11 4.38 -22.36
C GLY A 362 -12.37 5.24 -22.43
N LEU A 363 -12.39 6.49 -21.97
CA LEU A 363 -13.60 7.33 -21.99
C LEU A 363 -13.34 8.73 -22.57
N ARG A 364 -12.93 8.76 -23.84
CA ARG A 364 -12.96 9.97 -24.68
C ARG A 364 -14.23 10.00 -25.54
N ARG A 365 -15.00 11.07 -25.36
CA ARG A 365 -16.00 11.67 -26.28
C ARG A 365 -17.28 10.89 -26.63
N ARG A 366 -18.41 11.44 -26.16
CA ARG A 366 -19.61 11.71 -26.98
C ARG A 366 -20.56 12.73 -26.31
N ARG A 367 -20.31 14.03 -26.48
CA ARG A 367 -21.18 15.02 -27.17
C ARG A 367 -20.67 16.42 -26.98
#